data_AF-C9YEJ1-F1
#
_entry.id   AF-C9YEJ1-F1
#
_cell.length_a   1.000
_cell.length_b   1.000
_cell.length_c   1.000
_cell.angle_alpha   90.00
_cell.angle_beta   90.00
_cell.angle_gamma   90.00
#
_symmetry.space_group_name_H-M   'P 1'
#
loop_
_entity.id
_entity.type
_entity.pdbx_description
1 polymer ?
#
loop_
_entity_poly.entity_id
_entity_poly.type
_entity_poly.pdbx_seq_one_letter_code
_entity_poly.pdbx_strand_id
1 'polypeptide(L)'
;MRRVACLRSTSSSVIDMSTLLNESPFGTAVQVDLNDARPIRWGWLLLIFGFGAFMAWATMAPLDAAVSSSGTVVVSGSRKLVQPLTGGKVSEILVRDGAQVQAGQVLVRLDDTSARAQLDIVRGQWLVAMATQARLEAEQRGRASIDFPPALLELGEDTRVVEVMALQSRLLESRRQLRSNELQSMEAALRGLEYQVQGQEAAKYSKETQSRMLREELRNQKSLADDGFYPRNRVSEQERLFASIQGGVAEDLNSAGKTRQAIAEGRARIAARQQEQRKDIESQLSDVQREAASLEDACGG
;
A
#
# COMPACT_ATOMS: atom_id res chain seq x y z
N MET A 1 -52.10 50.20 -113.19
CA MET A 1 -52.30 51.38 -114.08
C MET A 1 -53.79 51.70 -114.08
N ARG A 2 -54.23 52.85 -113.52
CA ARG A 2 -55.63 53.08 -113.01
C ARG A 2 -55.99 52.12 -111.86
N ARG A 3 -57.02 52.27 -111.00
CA ARG A 3 -58.08 53.27 -110.66
C ARG A 3 -58.46 52.98 -109.16
N VAL A 4 -59.13 53.76 -108.30
CA VAL A 4 -59.91 55.03 -108.27
C VAL A 4 -59.53 55.78 -106.94
N ALA A 5 -60.20 56.88 -106.54
CA ALA A 5 -60.03 57.52 -105.22
C ALA A 5 -61.30 58.27 -104.73
N CYS A 6 -61.44 58.50 -103.40
CA CYS A 6 -62.34 59.44 -102.68
C CYS A 6 -61.61 59.90 -101.38
N LEU A 7 -61.55 61.18 -100.93
CA LEU A 7 -62.59 62.17 -100.55
C LEU A 7 -63.31 61.80 -99.21
N ARG A 8 -63.64 62.67 -98.22
CA ARG A 8 -63.35 64.10 -97.82
C ARG A 8 -63.90 64.29 -96.35
N SER A 9 -63.79 65.39 -95.55
CA SER A 9 -63.13 66.72 -95.60
C SER A 9 -63.08 67.43 -94.21
N THR A 10 -62.31 68.53 -94.13
CA THR A 10 -62.42 69.76 -93.29
C THR A 10 -63.84 70.25 -92.89
N SER A 11 -64.09 71.21 -91.95
CA SER A 11 -63.31 71.91 -90.89
C SER A 11 -64.17 72.96 -90.14
N SER A 12 -63.76 73.40 -88.93
CA SER A 12 -63.92 74.76 -88.35
C SER A 12 -65.27 75.32 -87.83
N SER A 13 -65.11 76.26 -86.89
CA SER A 13 -65.90 77.49 -86.60
C SER A 13 -67.22 77.43 -85.83
N VAL A 14 -67.10 77.92 -84.59
CA VAL A 14 -68.11 78.59 -83.74
C VAL A 14 -68.96 79.61 -84.51
N ILE A 15 -70.26 79.68 -84.19
CA ILE A 15 -71.07 80.90 -84.24
C ILE A 15 -71.89 80.95 -82.93
N ASP A 16 -71.93 82.11 -82.29
CA ASP A 16 -72.87 82.43 -81.18
C ASP A 16 -74.09 83.15 -81.77
N MET A 17 -75.28 82.87 -81.25
CA MET A 17 -76.56 83.42 -81.74
C MET A 17 -77.57 83.50 -80.59
N SER A 18 -77.34 84.46 -79.70
CA SER A 18 -78.34 84.85 -78.71
C SER A 18 -79.56 85.55 -79.35
N THR A 19 -80.68 85.54 -78.62
CA THR A 19 -81.97 86.20 -78.91
C THR A 19 -82.91 85.55 -79.94
N LEU A 20 -84.21 85.73 -79.69
CA LEU A 20 -85.38 85.18 -80.40
C LEU A 20 -85.50 83.64 -80.29
N LEU A 21 -86.53 83.06 -79.64
CA LEU A 21 -87.85 83.60 -79.31
C LEU A 21 -88.16 83.59 -77.81
N ASN A 22 -88.60 84.74 -77.31
CA ASN A 22 -89.47 84.84 -76.14
C ASN A 22 -90.92 84.63 -76.61
N GLU A 23 -91.68 83.77 -75.93
CA GLU A 23 -93.06 84.07 -75.50
C GLU A 23 -93.57 83.03 -74.48
N SER A 24 -94.69 83.38 -73.83
CA SER A 24 -95.35 82.74 -72.67
C SER A 24 -96.30 81.56 -73.08
N PRO A 25 -97.03 80.87 -72.16
CA PRO A 25 -97.21 81.06 -70.71
C PRO A 25 -97.18 79.73 -69.87
N PHE A 26 -97.79 79.78 -68.67
CA PHE A 26 -97.96 78.72 -67.65
C PHE A 26 -96.69 78.33 -66.85
N GLY A 27 -96.75 78.00 -65.55
CA GLY A 27 -97.90 78.10 -64.64
C GLY A 27 -98.02 77.00 -63.58
N THR A 28 -97.06 76.86 -62.66
CA THR A 28 -97.31 76.41 -61.26
C THR A 28 -96.04 76.50 -60.41
N ALA A 29 -96.18 76.89 -59.14
CA ALA A 29 -95.11 76.78 -58.15
C ALA A 29 -95.30 75.50 -57.34
N VAL A 30 -94.37 74.54 -57.47
CA VAL A 30 -94.32 73.35 -56.61
C VAL A 30 -93.42 73.67 -55.41
N GLN A 31 -93.97 73.60 -54.19
CA GLN A 31 -93.18 73.83 -52.98
C GLN A 31 -92.30 72.62 -52.64
N VAL A 32 -91.14 72.88 -52.01
CA VAL A 32 -90.22 71.85 -51.55
C VAL A 32 -90.65 71.38 -50.16
N ASP A 33 -91.07 70.12 -50.05
CA ASP A 33 -91.48 69.49 -48.78
C ASP A 33 -90.24 68.92 -48.05
N LEU A 34 -89.59 69.75 -47.22
CA LEU A 34 -88.43 69.37 -46.41
C LEU A 34 -88.81 68.53 -45.17
N ASN A 35 -89.21 67.28 -45.40
CA ASN A 35 -89.64 66.34 -44.35
C ASN A 35 -88.62 65.21 -44.09
N ASP A 36 -87.34 65.57 -43.93
CA ASP A 36 -86.19 64.65 -43.74
C ASP A 36 -86.16 63.89 -42.40
N ALA A 37 -87.22 63.98 -41.59
CA ALA A 37 -87.35 63.28 -40.31
C ALA A 37 -87.33 61.74 -40.42
N ARG A 38 -87.47 61.19 -41.64
CA ARG A 38 -87.38 59.74 -41.92
C ARG A 38 -85.95 59.27 -42.22
N PRO A 39 -85.21 59.75 -43.24
CA PRO A 39 -83.85 59.27 -43.54
C PRO A 39 -82.86 59.47 -42.37
N ILE A 40 -82.91 60.60 -41.66
CA ILE A 40 -82.00 60.88 -40.54
C ILE A 40 -82.15 59.86 -39.40
N ARG A 41 -83.38 59.38 -39.13
CA ARG A 41 -83.63 58.34 -38.12
C ARG A 41 -83.04 56.99 -38.50
N TRP A 42 -83.08 56.61 -39.78
CA TRP A 42 -82.44 55.38 -40.25
C TRP A 42 -80.92 55.46 -40.19
N GLY A 43 -80.33 56.62 -40.52
CA GLY A 43 -78.88 56.83 -40.39
C GLY A 43 -78.36 56.65 -38.95
N TRP A 44 -79.04 57.24 -37.96
CA TRP A 44 -78.70 57.05 -36.55
C TRP A 44 -78.85 55.61 -36.06
N LEU A 45 -79.91 54.91 -36.49
CA LEU A 45 -80.16 53.52 -36.11
C LEU A 45 -79.06 52.59 -36.65
N LEU A 46 -78.65 52.79 -37.91
CA LEU A 46 -77.57 52.03 -38.55
C LEU A 46 -76.22 52.28 -37.87
N LEU A 47 -75.91 53.53 -37.51
CA LEU A 47 -74.68 53.90 -36.78
C LEU A 47 -74.63 53.26 -35.39
N ILE A 48 -75.71 53.34 -34.60
CA ILE A 48 -75.80 52.72 -33.27
C ILE A 48 -75.67 51.20 -33.37
N PHE A 49 -76.35 50.57 -34.34
CA PHE A 49 -76.28 49.12 -34.54
C PHE A 49 -74.87 48.66 -34.96
N GLY A 50 -74.23 49.34 -35.91
CA GLY A 50 -72.88 49.01 -36.37
C GLY A 50 -71.82 49.18 -35.28
N PHE A 51 -71.87 50.28 -34.52
CA PHE A 51 -70.95 50.52 -33.41
C PHE A 51 -71.16 49.52 -32.26
N GLY A 52 -72.42 49.22 -31.91
CA GLY A 52 -72.77 48.22 -30.90
C GLY A 52 -72.30 46.81 -31.28
N ALA A 53 -72.50 46.40 -32.54
CA ALA A 53 -72.04 45.10 -33.05
C ALA A 53 -70.50 44.98 -33.02
N PHE A 54 -69.78 46.03 -33.44
CA PHE A 54 -68.30 46.04 -33.38
C PHE A 54 -67.79 45.93 -31.94
N MET A 55 -68.38 46.69 -31.01
CA MET A 55 -67.92 46.69 -29.62
C MET A 55 -68.25 45.38 -28.89
N ALA A 56 -69.42 44.79 -29.15
CA ALA A 56 -69.76 43.45 -28.65
C ALA A 56 -68.76 42.39 -29.13
N TRP A 57 -68.43 42.40 -30.43
CA TRP A 57 -67.42 41.50 -30.99
C TRP A 57 -66.04 41.69 -30.37
N ALA A 58 -65.59 42.95 -30.19
CA ALA A 58 -64.31 43.28 -29.56
C ALA A 58 -64.21 42.75 -28.11
N THR A 59 -65.30 42.77 -27.33
CA THR A 59 -65.32 42.19 -25.97
C THR A 59 -65.34 40.66 -25.93
N MET A 60 -65.65 39.99 -27.04
CA MET A 60 -65.69 38.52 -27.15
C MET A 60 -64.52 37.94 -27.95
N ALA A 61 -63.51 38.74 -28.31
CA ALA A 61 -62.33 38.30 -29.03
C ALA A 61 -61.18 37.93 -28.05
N PRO A 62 -60.89 36.63 -27.80
CA PRO A 62 -59.76 36.23 -26.97
C PRO A 62 -58.43 36.57 -27.66
N LEU A 63 -57.61 37.39 -27.00
CA LEU A 63 -56.28 37.81 -27.46
C LEU A 63 -55.19 36.96 -26.79
N ASP A 64 -55.17 35.66 -27.12
CA ASP A 64 -54.20 34.70 -26.57
C ASP A 64 -52.78 34.94 -27.12
N ALA A 65 -52.01 35.78 -26.43
CA ALA A 65 -50.63 36.11 -26.77
C ALA A 65 -49.64 35.01 -26.30
N ALA A 66 -49.36 34.04 -27.18
CA ALA A 66 -48.40 32.96 -26.92
C ALA A 66 -46.93 33.46 -26.91
N VAL A 67 -46.41 33.85 -25.75
CA VAL A 67 -45.01 34.29 -25.59
C VAL A 67 -44.07 33.09 -25.33
N SER A 68 -43.30 32.68 -26.34
CA SER A 68 -42.33 31.58 -26.25
C SER A 68 -41.00 32.02 -25.62
N SER A 69 -40.86 31.86 -24.29
CA SER A 69 -39.60 32.13 -23.58
C SER A 69 -38.65 30.92 -23.61
N SER A 70 -37.52 31.03 -24.31
CA SER A 70 -36.49 29.98 -24.39
C SER A 70 -35.52 30.01 -23.19
N GLY A 71 -36.02 29.63 -22.01
CA GLY A 71 -35.22 29.55 -20.78
C GLY A 71 -34.25 28.36 -20.77
N THR A 72 -32.94 28.62 -20.91
CA THR A 72 -31.90 27.60 -20.75
C THR A 72 -31.43 27.54 -19.29
N VAL A 73 -31.68 26.42 -18.61
CA VAL A 73 -31.25 26.20 -17.22
C VAL A 73 -29.76 25.82 -17.19
N VAL A 74 -28.88 26.81 -17.04
CA VAL A 74 -27.44 26.59 -16.85
C VAL A 74 -27.15 26.33 -15.37
N VAL A 75 -26.65 25.13 -15.06
CA VAL A 75 -26.33 24.73 -13.69
C VAL A 75 -25.08 25.49 -13.19
N SER A 76 -25.29 26.55 -12.42
CA SER A 76 -24.23 27.36 -11.81
C SER A 76 -23.59 26.64 -10.62
N GLY A 77 -22.82 25.59 -10.89
CA GLY A 77 -22.10 24.82 -9.87
C GLY A 77 -20.90 24.09 -10.45
N SER A 78 -19.78 24.09 -9.72
CA SER A 78 -18.53 23.47 -10.15
C SER A 78 -18.66 21.95 -10.22
N ARG A 79 -18.87 21.40 -11.43
CA ARG A 79 -18.98 19.95 -11.67
C ARG A 79 -17.71 19.24 -11.20
N LYS A 80 -17.79 18.52 -10.08
CA LYS A 80 -16.73 17.63 -9.60
C LYS A 80 -16.84 16.29 -10.33
N LEU A 81 -15.75 15.85 -10.96
CA LEU A 81 -15.67 14.54 -11.61
C LEU A 81 -15.28 13.50 -10.57
N VAL A 82 -16.18 12.57 -10.25
CA VAL A 82 -15.88 11.41 -9.40
C VAL A 82 -15.17 10.36 -10.26
N GLN A 83 -13.97 9.95 -9.85
CA GLN A 83 -13.18 8.91 -10.50
C GLN A 83 -12.74 7.87 -9.46
N PRO A 84 -12.64 6.58 -9.80
CA PRO A 84 -12.01 5.59 -8.94
C PRO A 84 -10.55 5.96 -8.62
N LEU A 85 -10.13 5.78 -7.37
CA LEU A 85 -8.73 6.01 -6.96
C LEU A 85 -7.79 4.90 -7.49
N THR A 86 -8.34 3.70 -7.66
CA THR A 86 -7.72 2.52 -8.26
C THR A 86 -8.62 1.98 -9.37
N GLY A 87 -8.01 1.45 -10.44
CA GLY A 87 -8.75 0.76 -11.50
C GLY A 87 -9.36 -0.55 -10.99
N GLY A 88 -10.61 -0.83 -11.38
CA GLY A 88 -11.32 -2.04 -10.97
C GLY A 88 -12.58 -2.27 -11.80
N LYS A 89 -13.07 -3.51 -11.77
CA LYS A 89 -14.35 -3.89 -12.40
C LYS A 89 -15.51 -3.36 -11.56
N VAL A 90 -16.50 -2.74 -12.18
CA VAL A 90 -17.73 -2.32 -11.48
C VAL A 90 -18.57 -3.56 -11.16
N SER A 91 -19.01 -3.65 -9.90
CA SER A 91 -19.92 -4.70 -9.40
C SER A 91 -21.37 -4.20 -9.40
N GLU A 92 -21.63 -3.01 -8.83
CA GLU A 92 -22.97 -2.42 -8.74
C GLU A 92 -22.91 -0.91 -8.99
N ILE A 93 -23.94 -0.35 -9.61
CA ILE A 93 -24.18 1.11 -9.67
C ILE A 93 -25.45 1.38 -8.86
N LEU A 94 -25.32 2.14 -7.77
CA LEU A 94 -26.38 2.32 -6.75
C LEU A 94 -27.21 3.59 -6.97
N VAL A 95 -26.88 4.39 -7.99
CA VAL A 95 -27.52 5.66 -8.32
C VAL A 95 -27.93 5.71 -9.80
N ARG A 96 -28.80 6.67 -10.15
CA ARG A 96 -29.30 6.89 -11.51
C ARG A 96 -29.07 8.34 -11.91
N ASP A 97 -29.05 8.62 -13.22
CA ASP A 97 -28.93 10.00 -13.70
C ASP A 97 -30.03 10.90 -13.13
N GLY A 98 -29.65 12.08 -12.67
CA GLY A 98 -30.54 13.04 -12.00
C GLY A 98 -30.85 12.73 -10.53
N ALA A 99 -30.37 11.62 -9.95
CA ALA A 99 -30.55 11.35 -8.53
C ALA A 99 -29.80 12.36 -7.65
N GLN A 100 -30.50 12.91 -6.64
CA GLN A 100 -29.85 13.69 -5.58
C GLN A 100 -29.11 12.75 -4.62
N VAL A 101 -27.88 13.10 -4.25
CA VAL A 101 -26.99 12.27 -3.43
C VAL A 101 -26.35 13.08 -2.31
N GLN A 102 -26.11 12.44 -1.17
CA GLN A 102 -25.49 13.04 0.00
C GLN A 102 -23.97 12.77 0.06
N ALA A 103 -23.22 13.61 0.77
CA ALA A 103 -21.80 13.36 1.00
C ALA A 103 -21.61 12.07 1.81
N GLY A 104 -20.71 11.19 1.36
CA GLY A 104 -20.50 9.86 1.96
C GLY A 104 -21.45 8.77 1.47
N GLN A 105 -22.45 9.08 0.63
CA GLN A 105 -23.32 8.07 0.02
C GLN A 105 -22.54 7.23 -1.00
N VAL A 106 -22.65 5.90 -0.90
CA VAL A 106 -22.02 4.97 -1.86
C VAL A 106 -22.74 5.08 -3.22
N LEU A 107 -22.00 5.48 -4.26
CA LEU A 107 -22.54 5.67 -5.62
C LEU A 107 -22.36 4.42 -6.49
N VAL A 108 -21.22 3.75 -6.35
CA VAL A 108 -20.78 2.60 -7.15
C VAL A 108 -20.03 1.64 -6.23
N ARG A 109 -20.24 0.33 -6.39
CA ARG A 109 -19.44 -0.74 -5.76
C ARG A 109 -18.51 -1.34 -6.81
N LEU A 110 -17.26 -1.56 -6.46
CA LEU A 110 -16.30 -2.31 -7.28
C LEU A 110 -16.28 -3.79 -6.87
N ASP A 111 -15.85 -4.66 -7.78
CA ASP A 111 -15.57 -6.07 -7.54
C ASP A 111 -14.33 -6.19 -6.64
N ASP A 112 -14.52 -6.58 -5.38
CA ASP A 112 -13.50 -6.59 -4.34
C ASP A 112 -12.81 -7.95 -4.17
N THR A 113 -13.15 -8.95 -4.99
CA THR A 113 -12.61 -10.32 -4.93
C THR A 113 -11.07 -10.35 -4.94
N SER A 114 -10.45 -9.61 -5.87
CA SER A 114 -8.99 -9.51 -5.96
C SER A 114 -8.36 -8.74 -4.78
N ALA A 115 -9.08 -7.78 -4.20
CA ALA A 115 -8.59 -6.99 -3.07
C ALA A 115 -8.62 -7.82 -1.77
N ARG A 116 -9.71 -8.57 -1.54
CA ARG A 116 -9.83 -9.52 -0.43
C ARG A 116 -8.77 -10.61 -0.51
N ALA A 117 -8.58 -11.23 -1.68
CA ALA A 117 -7.56 -12.24 -1.88
C ALA A 117 -6.14 -11.72 -1.59
N GLN A 118 -5.83 -10.47 -1.98
CA GLN A 118 -4.56 -9.84 -1.64
C GLN A 118 -4.43 -9.56 -0.13
N LEU A 119 -5.48 -9.06 0.52
CA LEU A 119 -5.51 -8.83 1.96
C LEU A 119 -5.33 -10.13 2.76
N ASP A 120 -5.99 -11.22 2.36
CA ASP A 120 -5.83 -12.53 3.00
C ASP A 120 -4.41 -13.10 2.87
N ILE A 121 -3.72 -12.81 1.75
CA ILE A 121 -2.29 -13.16 1.55
C ILE A 121 -1.39 -12.33 2.47
N VAL A 122 -1.53 -11.00 2.47
CA VAL A 122 -0.71 -10.09 3.31
C VAL A 122 -0.94 -10.37 4.79
N ARG A 123 -2.19 -10.59 5.21
CA ARG A 123 -2.54 -10.97 6.58
C ARG A 123 -1.95 -12.34 6.96
N GLY A 124 -1.96 -13.30 6.04
CA GLY A 124 -1.30 -14.59 6.23
C GLY A 124 0.21 -14.45 6.45
N GLN A 125 0.87 -13.59 5.67
CA GLN A 125 2.30 -13.27 5.81
C GLN A 125 2.57 -12.56 7.16
N TRP A 126 1.76 -11.58 7.55
CA TRP A 126 1.87 -10.85 8.81
C TRP A 126 1.79 -11.77 10.04
N LEU A 127 0.83 -12.71 10.05
CA LEU A 127 0.69 -13.71 11.12
C LEU A 127 1.92 -14.63 11.24
N VAL A 128 2.52 -15.03 10.10
CA VAL A 128 3.76 -15.80 10.06
C VAL A 128 4.96 -14.96 10.54
N ALA A 129 5.04 -13.68 10.16
CA ALA A 129 6.08 -12.76 10.59
C ALA A 129 6.03 -12.55 12.12
N MET A 130 4.86 -12.24 12.70
CA MET A 130 4.66 -12.12 14.15
C MET A 130 5.07 -13.39 14.91
N ALA A 131 4.64 -14.56 14.45
CA ALA A 131 4.99 -15.83 15.09
C ALA A 131 6.50 -16.13 14.99
N THR A 132 7.15 -15.72 13.90
CA THR A 132 8.60 -15.83 13.69
C THR A 132 9.37 -14.85 14.58
N GLN A 133 8.89 -13.60 14.73
CA GLN A 133 9.44 -12.62 15.66
C GLN A 133 9.39 -13.14 17.10
N ALA A 134 8.23 -13.64 17.55
CA ALA A 134 8.07 -14.18 18.90
C ALA A 134 9.05 -15.34 19.18
N ARG A 135 9.29 -16.22 18.20
CA ARG A 135 10.34 -17.25 18.31
C ARG A 135 11.74 -16.64 18.43
N LEU A 136 12.09 -15.67 17.58
CA LEU A 136 13.42 -15.05 17.58
C LEU A 136 13.70 -14.28 18.87
N GLU A 137 12.69 -13.61 19.43
CA GLU A 137 12.76 -12.99 20.75
C GLU A 137 12.94 -14.03 21.88
N ALA A 138 12.28 -15.18 21.79
CA ALA A 138 12.49 -16.30 22.72
C ALA A 138 13.92 -16.87 22.59
N GLU A 139 14.45 -17.03 21.38
CA GLU A 139 15.83 -17.48 21.14
C GLU A 139 16.87 -16.47 21.62
N GLN A 140 16.66 -15.16 21.41
CA GLN A 140 17.53 -14.09 21.89
C GLN A 140 17.60 -14.06 23.43
N ARG A 141 16.45 -14.24 24.09
CA ARG A 141 16.31 -14.26 25.56
C ARG A 141 16.59 -15.63 26.19
N GLY A 142 16.89 -16.65 25.39
CA GLY A 142 17.16 -18.02 25.86
C GLY A 142 15.96 -18.76 26.46
N ARG A 143 14.72 -18.29 26.22
CA ARG A 143 13.48 -18.87 26.76
C ARG A 143 13.21 -20.27 26.19
N ALA A 144 12.54 -21.11 26.98
CA ALA A 144 12.16 -22.48 26.59
C ALA A 144 10.82 -22.54 25.85
N SER A 145 9.94 -21.58 26.10
CA SER A 145 8.66 -21.37 25.42
C SER A 145 8.70 -20.11 24.55
N ILE A 146 7.76 -20.02 23.61
CA ILE A 146 7.45 -18.78 22.89
C ILE A 146 6.29 -18.09 23.60
N ASP A 147 6.45 -16.80 23.88
CA ASP A 147 5.38 -15.95 24.40
C ASP A 147 4.72 -15.24 23.20
N PHE A 148 3.65 -15.82 22.66
CA PHE A 148 3.00 -15.32 21.44
C PHE A 148 2.16 -14.04 21.71
N PRO A 149 2.18 -13.04 20.80
CA PRO A 149 1.35 -11.83 20.91
C PRO A 149 -0.16 -12.13 20.99
N PRO A 150 -0.96 -11.29 21.69
CA PRO A 150 -2.41 -11.47 21.82
C PRO A 150 -3.15 -11.63 20.49
N ALA A 151 -2.74 -10.91 19.44
CA ALA A 151 -3.33 -10.99 18.10
C ALA A 151 -3.24 -12.40 17.45
N LEU A 152 -2.29 -13.25 17.87
CA LEU A 152 -2.25 -14.66 17.47
C LEU A 152 -3.14 -15.54 18.37
N LEU A 153 -3.23 -15.22 19.66
CA LEU A 153 -4.03 -15.97 20.64
C LEU A 153 -5.54 -15.77 20.40
N GLU A 154 -5.96 -14.56 20.05
CA GLU A 154 -7.34 -14.22 19.64
C GLU A 154 -7.76 -14.92 18.34
N LEU A 155 -6.79 -15.29 17.49
CA LEU A 155 -7.01 -16.07 16.26
C LEU A 155 -6.72 -17.57 16.46
N GLY A 156 -6.61 -18.04 17.71
CA GLY A 156 -6.22 -19.41 18.06
C GLY A 156 -7.19 -20.53 17.63
N GLU A 157 -8.34 -20.19 17.03
CA GLU A 157 -9.26 -21.14 16.39
C GLU A 157 -9.04 -21.30 14.88
N ASP A 158 -8.25 -20.42 14.23
CA ASP A 158 -7.87 -20.60 12.82
C ASP A 158 -6.76 -21.67 12.72
N THR A 159 -7.06 -22.79 12.06
CA THR A 159 -6.14 -23.90 11.82
C THR A 159 -4.76 -23.44 11.34
N ARG A 160 -4.69 -22.41 10.48
CA ARG A 160 -3.44 -21.88 9.93
C ARG A 160 -2.58 -21.24 11.02
N VAL A 161 -3.19 -20.51 11.94
CA VAL A 161 -2.51 -19.85 13.06
C VAL A 161 -2.00 -20.91 14.06
N VAL A 162 -2.83 -21.92 14.35
CA VAL A 162 -2.45 -23.06 15.20
C VAL A 162 -1.26 -23.84 14.61
N GLU A 163 -1.28 -24.13 13.31
CA GLU A 163 -0.18 -24.80 12.61
C GLU A 163 1.12 -23.97 12.64
N VAL A 164 1.03 -22.66 12.41
CA VAL A 164 2.17 -21.75 12.46
C VAL A 164 2.76 -21.66 13.88
N MET A 165 1.92 -21.48 14.91
CA MET A 165 2.38 -21.45 16.31
C MET A 165 3.03 -22.79 16.73
N ALA A 166 2.45 -23.92 16.34
CA ALA A 166 3.00 -25.24 16.59
C ALA A 166 4.35 -25.45 15.86
N LEU A 167 4.47 -25.00 14.60
CA LEU A 167 5.70 -25.07 13.82
C LEU A 167 6.82 -24.24 14.46
N GLN A 168 6.56 -22.97 14.81
CA GLN A 168 7.55 -22.12 15.45
C GLN A 168 8.00 -22.69 16.81
N SER A 169 7.07 -23.27 17.58
CA SER A 169 7.38 -23.93 18.86
C SER A 169 8.31 -25.15 18.69
N ARG A 170 8.06 -25.99 17.67
CA ARG A 170 8.96 -27.11 17.32
C ARG A 170 10.33 -26.62 16.83
N LEU A 171 10.37 -25.52 16.07
CA LEU A 171 11.61 -24.91 15.59
C LEU A 171 12.46 -24.34 16.73
N LEU A 172 11.84 -23.68 17.73
CA LEU A 172 12.53 -23.22 18.94
C LEU A 172 13.22 -24.39 19.64
N GLU A 173 12.48 -25.46 19.95
CA GLU A 173 13.02 -26.58 20.71
C GLU A 173 14.09 -27.35 19.93
N SER A 174 13.90 -27.58 18.62
CA SER A 174 14.92 -28.17 17.75
C SER A 174 16.22 -27.33 17.70
N ARG A 175 16.10 -26.00 17.57
CA ARG A 175 17.26 -25.08 17.62
C ARG A 175 17.92 -25.04 19.01
N ARG A 176 17.16 -25.17 20.10
CA ARG A 176 17.69 -25.27 21.48
C ARG A 176 18.47 -26.58 21.68
N GLN A 177 17.91 -27.71 21.26
CA GLN A 177 18.55 -29.03 21.34
C GLN A 177 19.84 -29.08 20.51
N LEU A 178 19.80 -28.62 19.25
CA LEU A 178 20.98 -28.58 18.39
C LEU A 178 22.12 -27.76 19.02
N ARG A 179 21.80 -26.56 19.53
CA ARG A 179 22.75 -25.68 20.22
C ARG A 179 23.33 -26.33 21.49
N SER A 180 22.49 -27.00 22.27
CA SER A 180 22.90 -27.71 23.49
C SER A 180 23.88 -28.84 23.17
N ASN A 181 23.56 -29.66 22.17
CA ASN A 181 24.37 -30.80 21.74
C ASN A 181 25.71 -30.33 21.13
N GLU A 182 25.72 -29.24 20.36
CA GLU A 182 26.94 -28.63 19.82
C GLU A 182 27.88 -28.16 20.95
N LEU A 183 27.35 -27.41 21.92
CA LEU A 183 28.13 -26.94 23.07
C LEU A 183 28.64 -28.08 23.95
N GLN A 184 27.78 -29.05 24.31
CA GLN A 184 28.17 -30.22 25.10
C GLN A 184 29.31 -31.03 24.45
N SER A 185 29.31 -31.13 23.12
CA SER A 185 30.38 -31.79 22.36
C SER A 185 31.71 -31.02 22.44
N MET A 186 31.67 -29.69 22.26
CA MET A 186 32.87 -28.84 22.39
C MET A 186 33.42 -28.85 23.82
N GLU A 187 32.55 -28.83 24.83
CA GLU A 187 32.97 -28.95 26.24
C GLU A 187 33.52 -30.35 26.57
N ALA A 188 32.98 -31.42 25.99
CA ALA A 188 33.50 -32.77 26.18
C ALA A 188 34.92 -32.90 25.60
N ALA A 189 35.18 -32.29 24.44
CA ALA A 189 36.52 -32.19 23.88
C ALA A 189 37.48 -31.38 24.78
N LEU A 190 37.04 -30.26 25.35
CA LEU A 190 37.83 -29.49 26.32
C LEU A 190 38.17 -30.31 27.58
N ARG A 191 37.19 -31.01 28.17
CA ARG A 191 37.43 -31.90 29.32
C ARG A 191 38.44 -33.01 28.99
N GLY A 192 38.41 -33.55 27.78
CA GLY A 192 39.41 -34.50 27.29
C GLY A 192 40.83 -33.92 27.27
N LEU A 193 41.00 -32.68 26.78
CA LEU A 193 42.28 -31.98 26.80
C LEU A 193 42.74 -31.63 28.22
N GLU A 194 41.81 -31.31 29.13
CA GLU A 194 42.11 -31.02 30.54
C GLU A 194 42.66 -32.25 31.27
N TYR A 195 42.07 -33.44 31.06
CA TYR A 195 42.64 -34.71 31.54
C TYR A 195 44.00 -35.02 30.91
N GLN A 196 44.21 -34.68 29.63
CA GLN A 196 45.51 -34.85 28.98
C GLN A 196 46.58 -33.95 29.61
N VAL A 197 46.27 -32.69 29.94
CA VAL A 197 47.19 -31.81 30.71
C VAL A 197 47.50 -32.41 32.07
N GLN A 198 46.50 -32.90 32.80
CA GLN A 198 46.69 -33.52 34.12
C GLN A 198 47.64 -34.74 34.04
N GLY A 199 47.50 -35.58 33.01
CA GLY A 199 48.41 -36.70 32.76
C GLY A 199 49.85 -36.27 32.43
N GLN A 200 50.01 -35.22 31.60
CA GLN A 200 51.31 -34.65 31.26
C GLN A 200 52.00 -34.00 32.48
N GLU A 201 51.24 -33.34 33.36
CA GLU A 201 51.75 -32.77 34.62
C GLU A 201 52.17 -33.86 35.62
N ALA A 202 51.41 -34.95 35.73
CA ALA A 202 51.78 -36.09 36.58
C ALA A 202 53.05 -36.82 36.08
N ALA A 203 53.18 -37.01 34.76
CA ALA A 203 54.39 -37.57 34.14
C ALA A 203 55.61 -36.68 34.40
N LYS A 204 55.47 -35.36 34.19
CA LYS A 204 56.49 -34.35 34.51
C LYS A 204 56.94 -34.44 35.97
N TYR A 205 56.00 -34.44 36.92
CA TYR A 205 56.30 -34.49 38.36
C TYR A 205 57.03 -35.78 38.77
N SER A 206 56.67 -36.92 38.16
CA SER A 206 57.36 -38.20 38.37
C SER A 206 58.81 -38.13 37.88
N LYS A 207 59.04 -37.64 36.65
CA LYS A 207 60.39 -37.46 36.09
C LYS A 207 61.21 -36.43 36.88
N GLU A 208 60.60 -35.33 37.34
CA GLU A 208 61.26 -34.34 38.21
C GLU A 208 61.72 -34.97 39.54
N THR A 209 60.88 -35.82 40.14
CA THR A 209 61.20 -36.54 41.38
C THR A 209 62.34 -37.54 41.18
N GLN A 210 62.30 -38.33 40.09
CA GLN A 210 63.40 -39.23 39.71
C GLN A 210 64.71 -38.46 39.46
N SER A 211 64.65 -37.31 38.77
CA SER A 211 65.82 -36.47 38.52
C SER A 211 66.45 -35.92 39.80
N ARG A 212 65.65 -35.70 40.85
CA ARG A 212 66.10 -35.21 42.15
C ARG A 212 66.90 -36.28 42.90
N MET A 213 66.31 -37.47 43.02
CA MET A 213 66.95 -38.64 43.65
C MET A 213 68.25 -39.02 42.93
N LEU A 214 68.24 -39.08 41.60
CA LEU A 214 69.43 -39.41 40.82
C LEU A 214 70.52 -38.31 40.88
N ARG A 215 70.14 -37.03 41.04
CA ARG A 215 71.09 -35.91 41.25
C ARG A 215 71.78 -35.99 42.63
N GLU A 216 71.07 -36.44 43.65
CA GLU A 216 71.62 -36.64 45.00
C GLU A 216 72.58 -37.84 45.02
N GLU A 217 72.19 -38.97 44.42
CA GLU A 217 73.06 -40.14 44.28
C GLU A 217 74.32 -39.85 43.43
N LEU A 218 74.17 -39.16 42.30
CA LEU A 218 75.30 -38.70 41.47
C LEU A 218 76.28 -37.80 42.24
N ARG A 219 75.81 -37.01 43.22
CA ARG A 219 76.70 -36.17 44.04
C ARG A 219 77.58 -37.02 44.94
N ASN A 220 77.01 -38.05 45.57
CA ASN A 220 77.73 -38.96 46.45
C ASN A 220 78.76 -39.79 45.67
N GLN A 221 78.34 -40.37 44.54
CA GLN A 221 79.22 -41.16 43.67
C GLN A 221 80.34 -40.32 43.04
N LYS A 222 80.13 -39.02 42.78
CA LYS A 222 81.20 -38.13 42.30
C LYS A 222 82.31 -37.97 43.33
N SER A 223 81.99 -37.70 44.59
CA SER A 223 83.01 -37.64 45.66
C SER A 223 83.80 -38.95 45.70
N LEU A 224 83.11 -40.08 45.80
CA LEU A 224 83.73 -41.41 45.81
C LEU A 224 84.58 -41.69 44.55
N ALA A 225 84.23 -41.15 43.39
CA ALA A 225 84.98 -41.34 42.15
C ALA A 225 86.20 -40.41 42.01
N ASP A 226 86.15 -39.24 42.65
CA ASP A 226 87.26 -38.29 42.71
C ASP A 226 88.27 -38.68 43.80
N ASP A 227 87.80 -39.28 44.89
CA ASP A 227 88.60 -39.99 45.90
C ASP A 227 89.17 -41.34 45.39
N GLY A 228 88.79 -41.78 44.19
CA GLY A 228 89.29 -43.00 43.52
C GLY A 228 88.60 -44.31 43.91
N PHE A 229 87.61 -44.28 44.81
CA PHE A 229 86.87 -45.46 45.29
C PHE A 229 85.69 -45.89 44.40
N TYR A 230 85.32 -45.12 43.36
CA TYR A 230 84.20 -45.45 42.46
C TYR A 230 84.54 -45.26 40.96
N PRO A 231 84.12 -46.14 40.04
CA PRO A 231 84.50 -46.04 38.63
C PRO A 231 83.86 -44.85 37.90
N ARG A 232 84.67 -43.89 37.45
CA ARG A 232 84.19 -42.69 36.71
C ARG A 232 83.28 -42.97 35.51
N ASN A 233 83.45 -44.11 34.81
CA ASN A 233 82.55 -44.49 33.71
C ASN A 233 81.09 -44.69 34.18
N ARG A 234 80.87 -45.24 35.38
CA ARG A 234 79.53 -45.41 35.97
C ARG A 234 78.88 -44.09 36.37
N VAL A 235 79.69 -43.11 36.79
CA VAL A 235 79.21 -41.73 37.02
C VAL A 235 78.71 -41.15 35.71
N SER A 236 79.51 -41.16 34.64
CA SER A 236 79.11 -40.60 33.35
C SER A 236 77.99 -41.37 32.64
N GLU A 237 77.79 -42.64 32.95
CA GLU A 237 76.58 -43.40 32.57
C GLU A 237 75.32 -42.83 33.23
N GLN A 238 75.36 -42.59 34.54
CA GLN A 238 74.25 -41.99 35.28
C GLN A 238 74.05 -40.50 34.96
N GLU A 239 75.10 -39.75 34.62
CA GLU A 239 74.96 -38.37 34.11
C GLU A 239 74.18 -38.31 32.80
N ARG A 240 74.43 -39.26 31.87
CA ARG A 240 73.65 -39.38 30.63
C ARG A 240 72.19 -39.73 30.91
N LEU A 241 71.92 -40.63 31.86
CA LEU A 241 70.56 -40.97 32.28
C LEU A 241 69.84 -39.75 32.90
N PHE A 242 70.52 -39.03 33.80
CA PHE A 242 70.00 -37.82 34.44
C PHE A 242 69.70 -36.69 33.43
N ALA A 243 70.58 -36.50 32.43
CA ALA A 243 70.34 -35.58 31.32
C ALA A 243 69.13 -35.99 30.46
N SER A 244 68.99 -37.30 30.17
CA SER A 244 67.85 -37.86 29.44
C SER A 244 66.52 -37.63 30.18
N ILE A 245 66.49 -37.89 31.50
CA ILE A 245 65.31 -37.65 32.35
C ILE A 245 64.94 -36.16 32.34
N GLN A 246 65.91 -35.24 32.44
CA GLN A 246 65.63 -33.80 32.33
C GLN A 246 65.11 -33.40 30.93
N GLY A 247 65.61 -34.01 29.86
CA GLY A 247 65.04 -33.86 28.52
C GLY A 247 63.56 -34.26 28.48
N GLY A 248 63.23 -35.40 29.09
CA GLY A 248 61.85 -35.88 29.23
C GLY A 248 60.95 -34.99 30.11
N VAL A 249 61.50 -34.24 31.08
CA VAL A 249 60.77 -33.20 31.85
C VAL A 249 60.43 -32.01 30.96
N ALA A 250 61.38 -31.55 30.13
CA ALA A 250 61.17 -30.46 29.19
C ALA A 250 60.18 -30.84 28.08
N GLU A 251 60.19 -32.09 27.63
CA GLU A 251 59.23 -32.65 26.66
C GLU A 251 57.80 -32.65 27.22
N ASP A 252 57.59 -33.17 28.44
CA ASP A 252 56.26 -33.16 29.10
C ASP A 252 55.77 -31.72 29.32
N LEU A 253 56.65 -30.82 29.77
CA LEU A 253 56.33 -29.41 29.99
C LEU A 253 55.90 -28.71 28.68
N ASN A 254 56.64 -28.90 27.60
CA ASN A 254 56.31 -28.36 26.28
C ASN A 254 55.00 -28.95 25.75
N SER A 255 54.76 -30.24 26.00
CA SER A 255 53.54 -30.94 25.59
C SER A 255 52.32 -30.42 26.36
N ALA A 256 52.42 -30.27 27.69
CA ALA A 256 51.40 -29.62 28.52
C ALA A 256 51.15 -28.16 28.09
N GLY A 257 52.20 -27.41 27.71
CA GLY A 257 52.08 -26.07 27.14
C GLY A 257 51.19 -26.05 25.88
N LYS A 258 51.47 -26.94 24.91
CA LYS A 258 50.66 -27.08 23.68
C LYS A 258 49.21 -27.47 23.97
N THR A 259 48.97 -28.43 24.87
CA THR A 259 47.61 -28.85 25.24
C THR A 259 46.85 -27.71 25.94
N ARG A 260 47.49 -26.94 26.83
CA ARG A 260 46.88 -25.74 27.44
C ARG A 260 46.56 -24.63 26.43
N GLN A 261 47.38 -24.45 25.39
CA GLN A 261 47.04 -23.56 24.27
C GLN A 261 45.79 -24.06 23.52
N ALA A 262 45.71 -25.36 23.20
CA ALA A 262 44.54 -25.94 22.55
C ALA A 262 43.25 -25.79 23.39
N ILE A 263 43.34 -25.88 24.72
CA ILE A 263 42.23 -25.57 25.65
C ILE A 263 41.80 -24.10 25.53
N ALA A 264 42.76 -23.16 25.52
CA ALA A 264 42.46 -21.73 25.38
C ALA A 264 41.80 -21.41 24.01
N GLU A 265 42.32 -21.98 22.93
CA GLU A 265 41.72 -21.88 21.59
C GLU A 265 40.32 -22.49 21.54
N GLY A 266 40.09 -23.66 22.14
CA GLY A 266 38.78 -24.31 22.19
C GLY A 266 37.75 -23.47 22.95
N ARG A 267 38.13 -22.88 24.09
CA ARG A 267 37.29 -21.95 24.86
C ARG A 267 36.97 -20.68 24.05
N ALA A 268 37.94 -20.14 23.31
CA ALA A 268 37.72 -19.02 22.41
C ALA A 268 36.76 -19.36 21.24
N ARG A 269 36.85 -20.58 20.69
CA ARG A 269 35.93 -21.07 19.64
C ARG A 269 34.48 -21.20 20.17
N ILE A 270 34.28 -21.68 21.40
CA ILE A 270 32.95 -21.71 22.04
C ILE A 270 32.38 -20.29 22.16
N ALA A 271 33.15 -19.34 22.68
CA ALA A 271 32.71 -17.95 22.82
C ALA A 271 32.38 -17.30 21.47
N ALA A 272 33.23 -17.49 20.46
CA ALA A 272 33.00 -17.00 19.09
C ALA A 272 31.73 -17.61 18.47
N ARG A 273 31.50 -18.92 18.64
CA ARG A 273 30.31 -19.61 18.13
C ARG A 273 29.02 -19.10 18.79
N GLN A 274 29.05 -18.86 20.11
CA GLN A 274 27.92 -18.25 20.82
C GLN A 274 27.66 -16.80 20.35
N GLN A 275 28.71 -16.02 20.08
CA GLN A 275 28.58 -14.64 19.62
C GLN A 275 28.03 -14.54 18.20
N GLU A 276 28.51 -15.36 17.26
CA GLU A 276 27.99 -15.41 15.89
C GLU A 276 26.50 -15.82 15.90
N GLN A 277 26.13 -16.79 16.74
CA GLN A 277 24.73 -17.20 16.87
C GLN A 277 23.82 -16.14 17.51
N ARG A 278 24.34 -15.25 18.37
CA ARG A 278 23.59 -14.07 18.85
C ARG A 278 23.34 -13.09 17.71
N LYS A 279 24.39 -12.76 16.96
CA LYS A 279 24.36 -11.90 15.77
C LYS A 279 23.41 -12.43 14.69
N ASP A 280 23.38 -13.74 14.44
CA ASP A 280 22.43 -14.39 13.53
C ASP A 280 20.97 -14.14 13.94
N ILE A 281 20.67 -14.28 15.24
CA ILE A 281 19.33 -14.06 15.81
C ILE A 281 18.96 -12.57 15.77
N GLU A 282 19.91 -11.68 16.09
CA GLU A 282 19.72 -10.23 16.08
C GLU A 282 19.48 -9.69 14.66
N SER A 283 20.18 -10.21 13.65
CA SER A 283 19.90 -9.90 12.24
C SER A 283 18.51 -10.41 11.83
N GLN A 284 18.23 -11.71 12.05
CA GLN A 284 16.93 -12.31 11.73
C GLN A 284 15.77 -11.56 12.42
N LEU A 285 15.96 -11.10 13.66
CA LEU A 285 14.96 -10.32 14.39
C LEU A 285 14.76 -8.93 13.77
N SER A 286 15.83 -8.21 13.43
CA SER A 286 15.79 -6.90 12.76
C SER A 286 15.17 -6.96 11.35
N ASP A 287 15.37 -8.08 10.64
CA ASP A 287 14.77 -8.32 9.33
C ASP A 287 13.26 -8.60 9.46
N VAL A 288 12.88 -9.54 10.33
CA VAL A 288 11.47 -9.92 10.55
C VAL A 288 10.65 -8.80 11.21
N GLN A 289 11.24 -7.96 12.06
CA GLN A 289 10.55 -6.79 12.62
C GLN A 289 10.21 -5.75 11.56
N ARG A 290 11.09 -5.53 10.57
CA ARG A 290 10.83 -4.62 9.45
C ARG A 290 9.78 -5.19 8.49
N GLU A 291 9.85 -6.49 8.23
CA GLU A 291 8.84 -7.22 7.45
C GLU A 291 7.46 -7.14 8.13
N ALA A 292 7.37 -7.50 9.42
CA ALA A 292 6.12 -7.47 10.19
C ALA A 292 5.47 -6.08 10.20
N ALA A 293 6.24 -5.02 10.46
CA ALA A 293 5.72 -3.64 10.42
C ALA A 293 5.20 -3.25 9.03
N SER A 294 5.93 -3.59 7.96
CA SER A 294 5.49 -3.29 6.58
C SER A 294 4.23 -4.05 6.15
N LEU A 295 4.00 -5.24 6.72
CA LEU A 295 2.79 -6.04 6.51
C LEU A 295 1.61 -5.58 7.39
N GLU A 296 1.90 -5.00 8.56
CA GLU A 296 0.91 -4.36 9.44
C GLU A 296 0.33 -3.09 8.78
N ASP A 297 1.21 -2.20 8.28
CA ASP A 297 0.81 -1.03 7.48
C ASP A 297 -0.04 -1.44 6.27
N ALA A 298 0.33 -2.53 5.59
CA ALA A 298 -0.39 -3.08 4.44
C ALA A 298 -1.68 -3.85 4.79
N CYS A 299 -1.98 -4.05 6.08
CA CYS A 299 -3.27 -4.58 6.57
C CYS A 299 -4.16 -3.50 7.23
N GLY A 300 -3.58 -2.37 7.64
CA GLY A 300 -4.28 -1.26 8.30
C GLY A 300 -4.78 -0.15 7.36
N GLY A 301 -4.34 -0.13 6.09
CA GLY A 301 -4.72 0.84 5.06
C GLY A 301 -5.85 0.41 4.12
#